data_AF-A0A959TPE5-F1
#
_entry.id   AF-A0A959TPE5-F1
#
_cell.length_a   1.000
_cell.length_b   1.000
_cell.length_c   1.000
_cell.angle_alpha   90.00
_cell.angle_beta   90.00
_cell.angle_gamma   90.00
#
_symmetry.space_group_name_H-M   'P 1'
#
loop_
_entity.id
_entity.type
_entity.pdbx_description
1 polymer ?
#
loop_
_entity_poly.entity_id
_entity_poly.type
_entity_poly.pdbx_seq_one_letter_code
_entity_poly.pdbx_strand_id
1 'polypeptide(L)'
;MRWRFADLPIPTKFLITLGIPVLGMVLLIGKQVDSSIKRRDVLQYIRDQSARIALLSEVVHALQHEQLMSVGALCGLQVRPMELELMASRTDEALRAVRSAVRPEVGATREPAGLAGLQVLRQRVAERRIGPREAANEYQGLVEGWLDELGRQGKVALDP
;
A
#
# COMPACT_ATOMS: atom_id res chain seq x y z
N MET A 1 -29.42 30.45 51.15
CA MET A 1 -28.20 31.30 51.27
C MET A 1 -27.50 31.36 49.91
N ARG A 2 -27.60 32.49 49.20
CA ARG A 2 -26.89 32.70 47.92
C ARG A 2 -25.49 33.22 48.22
N TRP A 3 -24.47 32.38 48.12
CA TRP A 3 -23.09 32.83 48.17
C TRP A 3 -22.83 33.67 46.92
N ARG A 4 -22.62 34.99 47.08
CA ARG A 4 -22.33 35.88 45.96
C ARG A 4 -20.81 35.89 45.75
N PHE A 5 -20.36 35.88 44.50
CA PHE A 5 -18.94 36.04 44.16
C PHE A 5 -18.29 37.26 44.81
N ALA A 6 -19.09 38.27 45.14
CA ALA A 6 -18.67 39.48 45.86
C ALA A 6 -18.18 39.22 47.29
N ASP A 7 -18.59 38.14 47.95
CA ASP A 7 -18.31 37.87 49.36
C ASP A 7 -17.04 37.01 49.57
N LEU A 8 -16.37 36.61 48.47
CA LEU A 8 -15.15 35.81 48.53
C LEU A 8 -13.89 36.65 48.81
N PRO A 9 -12.90 36.10 49.54
CA PRO A 9 -11.59 36.73 49.71
C PRO A 9 -10.95 37.07 48.37
N ILE A 10 -10.25 38.21 48.31
CA ILE A 10 -9.52 38.67 47.11
C ILE A 10 -8.65 37.56 46.47
N PRO A 11 -7.83 36.77 47.21
CA PRO A 11 -7.04 35.69 46.60
C PRO A 11 -7.90 34.61 45.93
N THR A 12 -9.07 34.29 46.49
CA THR A 12 -10.00 33.31 45.92
C THR A 12 -10.67 33.84 44.65
N LYS A 13 -11.01 35.13 44.61
CA LYS A 13 -11.49 35.78 43.38
C LYS A 13 -10.44 35.72 42.28
N PHE A 14 -9.18 36.05 42.57
CA PHE A 14 -8.09 35.93 41.59
C PHE A 14 -7.89 34.50 41.11
N LEU A 15 -7.88 33.52 42.03
CA LEU A 15 -7.75 32.10 41.70
C LEU A 15 -8.86 31.64 40.74
N ILE A 16 -10.11 32.07 40.97
CA ILE A 16 -11.23 31.68 40.11
C ILE A 16 -11.18 32.40 38.76
N THR A 17 -10.93 33.72 38.78
CA THR A 17 -10.98 34.55 37.56
C THR A 17 -9.82 34.27 36.62
N LEU A 18 -8.65 33.87 37.14
CA LEU A 18 -7.48 33.55 36.34
C LEU A 18 -7.28 32.04 36.14
N GLY A 19 -7.53 31.24 37.19
CA GLY A 19 -7.30 29.81 37.18
C GLY A 19 -8.25 29.05 36.28
N ILE A 20 -9.55 29.40 36.25
CA ILE A 20 -10.53 28.72 35.39
C ILE A 20 -10.21 28.95 33.89
N PRO A 21 -9.94 30.19 33.41
CA PRO A 21 -9.57 30.41 32.01
C PRO A 21 -8.26 29.73 31.60
N VAL A 22 -7.23 29.75 32.47
CA VAL A 22 -5.95 29.10 32.18
C VAL A 22 -6.11 27.59 32.08
N LEU A 23 -6.85 26.97 33.01
CA LEU A 23 -7.14 25.53 32.97
C LEU A 23 -7.93 25.17 31.69
N GLY A 24 -8.91 26.01 31.33
CA GLY A 24 -9.67 25.87 30.09
C GLY A 24 -8.78 25.91 28.84
N MET A 25 -7.84 26.88 28.76
CA MET A 25 -6.87 26.94 27.65
C MET A 25 -5.99 25.70 27.57
N VAL A 26 -5.44 25.23 28.70
CA VAL A 26 -4.57 24.04 28.73
C VAL A 26 -5.32 22.81 28.22
N LEU A 27 -6.57 22.61 28.63
CA LEU A 27 -7.40 21.50 28.16
C LEU A 27 -7.72 21.59 26.67
N LEU A 28 -8.01 22.80 26.16
CA LEU A 28 -8.25 23.03 24.73
C LEU A 28 -6.99 22.75 23.88
N ILE A 29 -5.81 23.21 24.34
CA ILE A 29 -4.53 22.90 23.68
C ILE A 29 -4.27 21.40 23.71
N GLY A 30 -4.48 20.73 24.85
CA GLY A 30 -4.30 19.28 24.97
C GLY A 30 -5.16 18.50 23.96
N LYS A 31 -6.44 18.85 23.82
CA LYS A 31 -7.34 18.24 22.82
C LYS A 31 -6.89 18.54 21.38
N GLN A 32 -6.42 19.76 21.11
CA GLN A 32 -5.91 20.13 19.78
C GLN A 32 -4.65 19.34 19.41
N VAL A 33 -3.72 19.16 20.37
CA VAL A 33 -2.51 18.36 20.19
C VAL A 33 -2.87 16.89 19.95
N ASP A 34 -3.74 16.28 20.77
CA ASP A 34 -4.21 14.89 20.58
C ASP A 34 -4.87 14.69 19.21
N SER A 35 -5.76 15.61 18.81
CA SER A 35 -6.38 15.59 17.48
C SER A 35 -5.37 15.71 16.34
N SER A 36 -4.35 16.56 16.50
CA SER A 36 -3.30 16.75 15.50
C SER A 36 -2.39 15.52 15.35
N ILE A 37 -2.08 14.84 16.46
CA ILE A 37 -1.28 13.61 16.48
C ILE A 37 -2.06 12.50 15.78
N LYS A 38 -3.31 12.26 16.18
CA LYS A 38 -4.19 11.26 15.55
C LYS A 38 -4.36 11.51 14.05
N ARG A 39 -4.55 12.77 13.63
CA ARG A 39 -4.66 13.11 12.21
C ARG A 39 -3.36 12.82 11.46
N ARG A 40 -2.20 13.10 12.05
CA ARG A 40 -0.90 12.80 11.45
C ARG A 40 -0.70 11.30 11.27
N ASP A 41 -1.05 10.50 12.28
CA ASP A 41 -0.93 9.05 12.23
C ASP A 41 -1.82 8.44 11.14
N VAL A 42 -3.07 8.91 11.02
CA VAL A 42 -3.98 8.49 9.94
C VAL A 42 -3.44 8.89 8.56
N LEU A 43 -2.88 10.09 8.41
CA LEU A 43 -2.28 10.51 7.13
C LEU A 43 -1.04 9.69 6.77
N GLN A 44 -0.22 9.34 7.77
CA GLN A 44 0.93 8.47 7.58
C GLN A 44 0.49 7.06 7.18
N TYR A 45 -0.55 6.52 7.82
CA TYR A 45 -1.17 5.25 7.45
C TYR A 45 -1.68 5.26 6.00
N ILE A 46 -2.47 6.26 5.62
CA ILE A 46 -3.00 6.40 4.25
C ILE A 46 -1.85 6.50 3.23
N ARG A 47 -0.80 7.26 3.55
CA ARG A 47 0.39 7.39 2.69
C ARG A 47 1.08 6.05 2.48
N ASP A 48 1.29 5.29 3.55
CA ASP A 48 1.96 4.00 3.50
C ASP A 48 1.12 2.95 2.77
N GLN A 49 -0.20 2.94 2.98
CA GLN A 49 -1.13 2.08 2.23
C GLN A 49 -1.15 2.44 0.74
N SER A 50 -1.21 3.73 0.41
CA SER A 50 -1.20 4.20 -0.98
C SER A 50 0.10 3.81 -1.69
N ALA A 51 1.25 3.94 -1.01
CA ALA A 51 2.53 3.52 -1.54
C ALA A 51 2.57 2.01 -1.83
N ARG A 52 1.98 1.18 -0.97
CA ARG A 52 1.89 -0.28 -1.20
C ARG A 52 0.97 -0.63 -2.36
N ILE A 53 -0.21 -0.01 -2.44
CA ILE A 53 -1.13 -0.21 -3.57
C ILE A 53 -0.45 0.15 -4.88
N ALA A 54 0.34 1.23 -4.91
CA ALA A 54 1.10 1.62 -6.08
C ALA A 54 2.13 0.55 -6.49
N LEU A 55 2.90 0.01 -5.54
CA LEU A 55 3.87 -1.06 -5.82
C LEU A 55 3.21 -2.34 -6.34
N LEU A 56 2.07 -2.75 -5.77
CA LEU A 56 1.32 -3.92 -6.24
C LEU A 56 0.73 -3.69 -7.64
N SER A 57 0.20 -2.49 -7.89
CA SER A 57 -0.30 -2.10 -9.21
C SER A 57 0.80 -2.15 -10.27
N GLU A 58 2.02 -1.73 -9.92
CA GLU A 58 3.18 -1.80 -10.82
C GLU A 58 3.53 -3.24 -11.19
N VAL A 59 3.49 -4.18 -10.24
CA VAL A 59 3.71 -5.62 -10.52
C VAL A 59 2.65 -6.18 -11.46
N VAL A 60 1.37 -5.87 -11.21
CA VAL A 60 0.26 -6.29 -12.09
C VAL A 60 0.47 -5.74 -13.50
N HIS A 61 0.82 -4.46 -13.61
CA HIS A 61 1.04 -3.81 -14.90
C HIS A 61 2.21 -4.45 -15.67
N ALA A 62 3.34 -4.67 -15.00
CA ALA A 62 4.52 -5.29 -15.59
C ALA A 62 4.22 -6.73 -16.07
N LEU A 63 3.53 -7.53 -15.26
CA LEU A 63 3.12 -8.90 -15.63
C LEU A 63 2.16 -8.92 -16.82
N GLN A 64 1.17 -8.04 -16.88
CA GLN A 64 0.25 -7.94 -18.02
C GLN A 64 0.99 -7.56 -19.31
N HIS A 65 1.98 -6.67 -19.20
CA HIS A 65 2.78 -6.27 -20.36
C HIS A 65 3.72 -7.39 -20.82
N GLU A 66 4.36 -8.09 -19.88
CA GLU A 66 5.16 -9.28 -20.17
C GLU A 66 4.33 -10.41 -20.78
N GLN A 67 3.11 -10.63 -20.30
CA GLN A 67 2.14 -11.58 -20.88
C GLN A 67 1.82 -11.22 -22.32
N LEU A 68 1.47 -9.96 -22.60
CA LEU A 68 1.14 -9.50 -23.94
C LEU A 68 2.29 -9.77 -24.92
N MET A 69 3.51 -9.45 -24.53
CA MET A 69 4.70 -9.65 -25.35
C MET A 69 5.04 -11.14 -25.54
N SER A 70 4.96 -11.93 -24.47
CA SER A 70 5.22 -13.38 -24.48
C SER A 70 4.23 -14.12 -25.36
N VAL A 71 2.93 -13.90 -25.16
CA VAL A 71 1.87 -14.52 -25.94
C VAL A 71 1.92 -14.02 -27.38
N GLY A 72 2.19 -12.73 -27.58
CA GLY A 72 2.39 -12.14 -28.90
C GLY A 72 3.51 -12.83 -29.69
N ALA A 73 4.67 -13.05 -29.06
CA ALA A 73 5.80 -13.75 -29.65
C ALA A 73 5.46 -15.19 -30.06
N LEU A 74 4.67 -15.91 -29.22
CA LEU A 74 4.20 -17.27 -29.51
C LEU A 74 3.15 -17.31 -30.64
N CYS A 75 2.35 -16.25 -30.78
CA CYS A 75 1.39 -16.08 -31.87
C CYS A 75 2.05 -15.63 -33.19
N GLY A 76 3.37 -15.44 -33.22
CA GLY A 76 4.12 -15.05 -34.42
C GLY A 76 4.23 -13.55 -34.66
N LEU A 77 3.91 -12.70 -33.67
CA LEU A 77 4.31 -11.29 -33.72
C LEU A 77 5.84 -11.20 -33.73
N GLN A 78 6.38 -10.24 -34.50
CA GLN A 78 7.81 -9.97 -34.51
C GLN A 78 8.23 -9.25 -33.23
N VAL A 79 8.42 -10.04 -32.17
CA VAL A 79 9.00 -9.59 -30.91
C VAL A 79 10.44 -10.06 -30.87
N ARG A 80 11.38 -9.13 -30.66
CA ARG A 80 12.80 -9.46 -30.56
C ARG A 80 13.08 -10.13 -29.21
N PRO A 81 14.01 -11.10 -29.13
CA PRO A 81 14.38 -11.71 -27.85
C PRO A 81 14.79 -10.68 -26.78
N MET A 82 15.51 -9.64 -27.18
CA MET A 82 15.89 -8.51 -26.34
C MET A 82 14.67 -7.77 -25.72
N GLU A 83 13.55 -7.68 -26.44
CA GLU A 83 12.33 -7.04 -25.93
C GLU A 83 11.66 -7.91 -24.85
N LEU A 84 11.68 -9.24 -25.01
CA LEU A 84 11.20 -10.16 -23.99
C LEU A 84 12.07 -10.11 -22.73
N GLU A 85 13.39 -10.07 -22.89
CA GLU A 85 14.33 -9.91 -21.76
C GLU A 85 14.13 -8.59 -21.02
N LEU A 86 13.92 -7.49 -21.77
CA LEU A 86 13.63 -6.19 -21.18
C LEU A 86 12.33 -6.23 -20.35
N MET A 87 11.28 -6.90 -20.85
CA MET A 87 10.02 -7.02 -20.11
C MET A 87 10.18 -7.88 -18.86
N ALA A 88 10.88 -9.01 -18.96
CA ALA A 88 11.20 -9.84 -17.81
C ALA A 88 11.98 -9.05 -16.74
N SER A 89 12.95 -8.23 -17.16
CA SER A 89 13.73 -7.38 -16.25
C SER A 89 12.86 -6.34 -15.53
N ARG A 90 11.89 -5.72 -16.22
CA ARG A 90 10.96 -4.75 -15.63
C ARG A 90 10.06 -5.41 -14.59
N THR A 91 9.50 -6.57 -14.92
CA THR A 91 8.72 -7.36 -13.95
C THR A 91 9.55 -7.75 -12.74
N ASP A 92 10.81 -8.17 -12.93
CA ASP A 92 11.70 -8.54 -11.83
C ASP A 92 12.07 -7.34 -10.95
N GLU A 93 12.17 -6.15 -11.51
CA GLU A 93 12.37 -4.91 -10.77
C GLU A 93 11.12 -4.56 -9.93
N ALA A 94 9.92 -4.62 -10.50
CA ALA A 94 8.68 -4.40 -9.78
C ALA A 94 8.49 -5.40 -8.62
N LEU A 95 8.77 -6.69 -8.87
CA LEU A 95 8.73 -7.74 -7.84
C LEU A 95 9.74 -7.49 -6.72
N ARG A 96 10.97 -7.08 -7.06
CA ARG A 96 11.99 -6.71 -6.07
C ARG A 96 11.57 -5.50 -5.24
N ALA A 97 10.94 -4.49 -5.86
CA ALA A 97 10.45 -3.32 -5.16
C ALA A 97 9.41 -3.70 -4.09
N VAL A 98 8.43 -4.56 -4.42
CA VAL A 98 7.45 -5.09 -3.45
C VAL A 98 8.14 -5.85 -2.30
N ARG A 99 9.10 -6.72 -2.60
CA ARG A 99 9.85 -7.49 -1.59
C ARG A 99 10.69 -6.61 -0.67
N SER A 100 11.28 -5.55 -1.21
CA SER A 100 12.07 -4.60 -0.42
C SER A 100 11.22 -3.68 0.46
N ALA A 101 9.94 -3.50 0.11
CA ALA A 101 9.01 -2.62 0.82
C ALA A 101 8.40 -3.25 2.09
N VAL A 102 8.89 -4.40 2.55
CA VAL A 102 8.43 -5.06 3.78
C VAL A 102 8.71 -4.15 4.99
N ARG A 103 7.65 -3.50 5.48
CA ARG A 103 7.65 -2.83 6.79
C ARG A 103 7.02 -3.74 7.84
N PRO A 104 7.58 -3.81 9.06
CA PRO A 104 7.10 -4.70 10.11
C PRO A 104 5.67 -4.40 10.59
N GLU A 105 5.20 -3.16 10.42
CA GLU A 105 3.92 -2.69 10.99
C GLU A 105 2.69 -3.00 10.12
N VAL A 106 2.90 -3.24 8.83
CA VAL A 106 1.83 -3.52 7.86
C VAL A 106 2.18 -4.88 7.28
N GLY A 107 1.46 -5.92 7.70
CA GLY A 107 1.82 -7.33 7.51
C GLY A 107 2.39 -7.72 6.15
N ALA A 108 3.12 -8.84 6.13
CA ALA A 108 3.83 -9.33 4.95
C ALA A 108 2.89 -9.45 3.73
N THR A 109 3.36 -8.95 2.59
CA THR A 109 2.72 -9.16 1.29
C THR A 109 2.69 -10.66 1.00
N ARG A 110 1.51 -11.19 0.64
CA ARG A 110 1.40 -12.59 0.22
C ARG A 110 1.76 -12.68 -1.25
N GLU A 111 2.85 -13.38 -1.56
CA GLU A 111 3.18 -13.68 -2.95
C GLU A 111 2.23 -14.74 -3.49
N PRO A 112 1.75 -14.59 -4.74
CA PRO A 112 0.83 -15.56 -5.33
C PRO A 112 1.51 -16.91 -5.57
N ALA A 113 0.72 -17.97 -5.45
CA ALA A 113 1.14 -19.30 -5.85
C ALA A 113 1.57 -19.31 -7.32
N GLY A 114 2.71 -19.94 -7.63
CA GLY A 114 3.25 -20.00 -8.99
C GLY A 114 4.30 -18.95 -9.33
N LEU A 115 4.52 -17.92 -8.50
CA LEU A 115 5.56 -16.91 -8.77
C LEU A 115 6.96 -17.52 -8.88
N ALA A 116 7.26 -18.57 -8.09
CA ALA A 116 8.51 -19.32 -8.20
C ALA A 116 8.70 -20.00 -9.57
N GLY A 117 7.60 -20.31 -10.27
CA GLY A 117 7.59 -20.91 -11.60
C GLY A 117 7.72 -19.90 -12.75
N LEU A 118 7.73 -18.59 -12.47
CA LEU A 118 7.77 -17.55 -13.51
C LEU A 118 9.00 -17.66 -14.41
N GLN A 119 10.18 -17.98 -13.86
CA GLN A 119 11.37 -18.18 -14.70
C GLN A 119 11.27 -19.40 -15.60
N VAL A 120 10.64 -20.47 -15.13
CA VAL A 120 10.38 -21.68 -15.93
C VAL A 120 9.38 -21.38 -17.05
N LEU A 121 8.35 -20.59 -16.77
CA LEU A 121 7.41 -20.09 -17.79
C LEU A 121 8.15 -19.28 -18.87
N ARG A 122 8.98 -18.30 -18.47
CA ARG A 122 9.78 -17.48 -19.39
C ARG A 122 10.67 -18.32 -20.29
N GLN A 123 11.36 -19.30 -19.70
CA GLN A 123 12.21 -20.22 -20.46
C GLN A 123 11.40 -21.02 -21.48
N ARG A 124 10.24 -21.57 -21.08
CA ARG A 124 9.35 -22.28 -22.00
C ARG A 124 8.82 -21.38 -23.13
N VAL A 125 8.53 -20.11 -22.85
CA VAL A 125 8.13 -19.12 -23.88
C VAL A 125 9.28 -18.86 -24.85
N ALA A 126 10.48 -18.60 -24.35
CA ALA A 126 11.67 -18.31 -25.16
C ALA A 126 12.03 -19.50 -26.07
N GLU A 127 11.96 -20.72 -25.54
CA GLU A 127 12.22 -21.96 -26.27
C GLU A 127 11.02 -22.43 -27.12
N ARG A 128 9.90 -21.70 -27.09
CA ARG A 128 8.62 -22.06 -27.74
C ARG A 128 8.13 -23.46 -27.40
N ARG A 129 8.39 -23.92 -26.17
CA ARG A 129 7.96 -25.23 -25.63
C ARG A 129 6.58 -25.18 -24.96
N ILE A 130 5.87 -24.07 -25.09
CA ILE A 130 4.54 -23.84 -24.52
C ILE A 130 3.62 -23.19 -25.57
N GLY A 131 2.34 -23.53 -25.55
CA GLY A 131 1.35 -22.91 -26.45
C GLY A 131 0.96 -21.49 -26.00
N PRO A 132 0.49 -20.61 -26.91
CA PRO A 132 0.08 -19.24 -26.55
C PRO A 132 -1.03 -19.20 -25.50
N ARG A 133 -2.02 -20.10 -25.59
CA ARG A 133 -3.13 -20.19 -24.63
C ARG A 133 -2.67 -20.63 -23.24
N GLU A 134 -1.76 -21.60 -23.19
CA GLU A 134 -1.23 -22.13 -21.94
C GLU A 134 -0.37 -21.06 -21.24
N ALA A 135 0.49 -20.37 -21.99
CA ALA A 135 1.26 -19.24 -21.47
C ALA A 135 0.34 -18.11 -20.96
N ALA A 136 -0.73 -17.78 -21.69
CA ALA A 136 -1.70 -16.78 -21.25
C ALA A 136 -2.36 -17.17 -19.92
N ASN A 137 -2.76 -18.43 -19.75
CA ASN A 137 -3.39 -18.92 -18.53
C ASN A 137 -2.42 -18.87 -17.34
N GLU A 138 -1.15 -19.25 -17.53
CA GLU A 138 -0.15 -19.19 -16.45
C GLU A 138 0.14 -17.75 -16.01
N TYR A 139 0.31 -16.81 -16.95
CA TYR A 139 0.45 -15.38 -16.61
C TYR A 139 -0.82 -14.83 -15.94
N GLN A 140 -2.00 -15.22 -16.42
CA GLN A 140 -3.27 -14.77 -15.85
C GLN A 140 -3.43 -15.25 -14.40
N GLY A 141 -3.04 -16.48 -14.07
CA GLY A 141 -3.05 -16.95 -12.68
C GLY A 141 -2.14 -16.13 -11.76
N LEU A 142 -0.99 -15.67 -12.25
CA LEU A 142 -0.11 -14.76 -11.51
C LEU A 142 -0.75 -13.38 -11.32
N VAL A 143 -1.34 -12.83 -12.38
CA VAL A 143 -2.02 -11.52 -12.35
C VAL A 143 -3.20 -11.55 -11.38
N GLU A 144 -4.05 -12.58 -11.44
CA GLU A 144 -5.18 -12.76 -10.54
C GLU A 144 -4.72 -12.86 -9.08
N GLY A 145 -3.67 -13.65 -8.81
CA GLY A 145 -3.14 -13.76 -7.45
C GLY A 145 -2.59 -12.43 -6.90
N TRP A 146 -2.01 -11.58 -7.74
CA TRP A 146 -1.59 -10.23 -7.35
C TRP A 146 -2.76 -9.25 -7.18
N LEU A 147 -3.81 -9.37 -8.01
CA LEU A 147 -5.05 -8.58 -7.87
C LEU A 147 -5.80 -8.95 -6.59
N ASP A 148 -5.82 -10.22 -6.22
CA ASP A 148 -6.41 -10.69 -4.95
C ASP A 148 -5.65 -10.10 -3.75
N GLU A 149 -4.32 -10.06 -3.80
CA GLU A 149 -3.51 -9.43 -2.76
C GLU A 149 -3.74 -7.91 -2.72
N LEU A 150 -3.87 -7.25 -3.87
CA LEU A 150 -4.23 -5.83 -3.94
C LEU A 150 -5.62 -5.58 -3.33
N GLY A 151 -6.60 -6.42 -3.64
CA GLY A 151 -7.95 -6.36 -3.06
C GLY A 151 -7.95 -6.60 -1.54
N ARG A 152 -7.11 -7.52 -1.06
CA ARG A 152 -6.92 -7.78 0.37
C ARG A 152 -6.32 -6.57 1.09
N GLN A 153 -5.27 -5.97 0.52
CA GLN A 153 -4.64 -4.76 1.08
C GLN A 153 -5.60 -3.56 1.05
N GLY A 154 -6.39 -3.41 -0.02
CA GLY A 154 -7.43 -2.40 -0.11
C GLY A 154 -8.50 -2.54 0.99
N LYS A 155 -8.94 -3.76 1.30
CA LYS A 155 -9.86 -4.01 2.42
C LYS A 155 -9.26 -3.64 3.78
N VAL A 156 -8.01 -4.01 4.03
CA VAL A 156 -7.30 -3.64 5.27
C VAL A 156 -7.11 -2.12 5.38
N ALA A 157 -6.86 -1.43 4.26
CA ALA A 157 -6.74 0.02 4.24
C ALA A 157 -8.06 0.75 4.54
N LEU A 158 -9.21 0.15 4.21
CA LEU A 158 -10.55 0.72 4.39
C LEU A 158 -11.16 0.47 5.78
N ASP A 159 -10.55 -0.42 6.58
CA ASP A 159 -10.98 -0.76 7.94
C ASP A 159 -9.90 -0.26 8.95
N PRO A 160 -9.79 1.08 9.15
CA PRO A 160 -8.75 1.69 9.98
C PRO A 160 -8.91 1.46 11.49
#